data_AF-A0A1H9FFF0-F1
#
_entry.id   AF-A0A1H9FFF0-F1
#
_cell.length_a   1.000
_cell.length_b   1.000
_cell.length_c   1.000
_cell.angle_alpha   90.00
_cell.angle_beta   90.00
_cell.angle_gamma   90.00
#
_symmetry.space_group_name_H-M   'P 1'
#
loop_
_entity.id
_entity.type
_entity.pdbx_description
1 polymer ?
#
loop_
_entity_poly.entity_id
_entity_poly.type
_entity_poly.pdbx_seq_one_letter_code
_entity_poly.pdbx_strand_id
1 'polypeptide(L)'
;MSIDLDQLRTDFTNTPLDEADREEALHLLLRERREGDADLLRHLLAEETAAHQEGWGVREALVLAALLLAECGREDDVWTLWEAKNASFDTMAGLDGFLLFPAGIAGTTAHVIANEEHPERNELMTYMSEYLEYEKLTDEDIRENVAGLRSHFEN
;
A
#
# COMPACT_ATOMS: atom_id res chain seq x y z
N MET A 1 20.48 0.05 -15.61
CA MET A 1 20.78 -1.40 -15.59
C MET A 1 19.46 -2.02 -15.22
N SER A 2 18.90 -2.93 -16.02
CA SER A 2 17.53 -3.40 -15.71
C SER A 2 17.56 -4.27 -14.47
N ILE A 3 16.57 -4.11 -13.60
CA ILE A 3 16.46 -4.86 -12.35
C ILE A 3 16.22 -6.34 -12.63
N ASP A 4 16.99 -7.19 -11.95
CA ASP A 4 16.70 -8.62 -11.88
C ASP A 4 15.63 -8.85 -10.79
N LEU A 5 14.36 -8.90 -11.22
CA LEU A 5 13.23 -9.06 -10.31
C LEU A 5 13.26 -10.42 -9.58
N ASP A 6 13.79 -11.47 -10.21
CA ASP A 6 13.89 -12.78 -9.57
C ASP A 6 14.96 -12.79 -8.46
N GLN A 7 16.09 -12.12 -8.67
CA GLN A 7 17.06 -11.89 -7.61
C GLN A 7 16.44 -11.04 -6.49
N LEU A 8 15.76 -9.93 -6.84
CA LEU A 8 15.17 -9.02 -5.86
C LEU A 8 14.16 -9.74 -4.96
N ARG A 9 13.29 -10.60 -5.51
CA ARG A 9 12.36 -11.43 -4.73
C ARG A 9 13.01 -12.28 -3.64
N THR A 10 14.26 -12.66 -3.82
CA THR A 10 14.98 -13.54 -2.88
C THR A 10 15.84 -12.79 -1.88
N ASP A 11 16.28 -11.56 -2.19
CA ASP A 11 17.30 -10.87 -1.40
C ASP A 11 17.06 -9.35 -1.27
N PHE A 12 15.78 -8.93 -1.31
CA PHE A 12 15.42 -7.50 -1.25
C PHE A 12 15.97 -6.78 -0.02
N THR A 13 16.01 -7.45 1.14
CA THR A 13 16.56 -6.85 2.38
C THR A 13 18.04 -6.48 2.30
N ASN A 14 18.80 -7.09 1.38
CA ASN A 14 20.23 -6.82 1.18
C ASN A 14 20.54 -6.17 -0.17
N THR A 15 19.51 -5.87 -0.98
CA THR A 15 19.67 -5.26 -2.30
C THR A 15 19.27 -3.78 -2.17
N PRO A 16 20.23 -2.87 -1.96
CA PRO A 16 19.90 -1.44 -1.88
C PRO A 16 19.39 -0.97 -3.25
N LEU A 17 18.22 -0.35 -3.26
CA LEU A 17 17.62 0.24 -4.45
C LEU A 17 17.59 1.76 -4.30
N ASP A 18 18.09 2.47 -5.30
CA ASP A 18 17.83 3.90 -5.39
C ASP A 18 16.37 4.17 -5.82
N GLU A 19 15.99 5.44 -5.95
CA GLU A 19 14.63 5.81 -6.32
C GLU A 19 14.20 5.29 -7.69
N ALA A 20 15.08 5.37 -8.69
CA ALA A 20 14.78 4.91 -10.04
C ALA A 20 14.67 3.38 -10.08
N ASP A 21 15.50 2.70 -9.30
CA ASP A 21 15.45 1.26 -9.14
C ASP A 21 14.14 0.81 -8.46
N ARG A 22 13.70 1.48 -7.39
CA ARG A 22 12.41 1.13 -6.75
C ARG A 22 11.23 1.34 -7.70
N GLU A 23 11.23 2.42 -8.46
CA GLU A 23 10.21 2.69 -9.49
C GLU A 23 10.21 1.61 -10.57
N GLU A 24 11.37 1.23 -11.11
CA GLU A 24 11.49 0.14 -12.09
C GLU A 24 10.96 -1.19 -11.52
N ALA A 25 11.34 -1.54 -10.29
CA ALA A 25 10.88 -2.75 -9.62
C ALA A 25 9.35 -2.79 -9.45
N LEU A 26 8.74 -1.68 -9.05
CA LEU A 26 7.28 -1.56 -8.90
C LEU A 26 6.56 -1.72 -10.24
N HIS A 27 7.08 -1.15 -11.32
CA HIS A 27 6.49 -1.34 -12.66
C HIS A 27 6.68 -2.76 -13.20
N LEU A 28 7.78 -3.44 -12.86
CA LEU A 28 7.94 -4.85 -13.18
C LEU A 28 6.95 -5.71 -12.37
N LEU A 29 6.77 -5.42 -11.08
CA LEU A 29 5.79 -6.09 -10.23
C LEU A 29 4.35 -5.83 -10.69
N LEU A 30 4.03 -4.64 -11.19
CA LEU A 30 2.72 -4.36 -11.78
C LEU A 30 2.39 -5.36 -12.90
N ARG A 31 3.37 -5.74 -13.72
CA ARG A 31 3.17 -6.64 -14.87
C ARG A 31 3.31 -8.11 -14.52
N GLU A 32 4.21 -8.44 -13.59
CA GLU A 32 4.66 -9.81 -13.35
C GLU A 32 4.50 -10.27 -11.88
N ARG A 33 3.57 -9.67 -11.12
CA ARG A 33 3.32 -10.03 -9.72
C ARG A 33 3.03 -11.52 -9.54
N ARG A 34 3.58 -12.09 -8.48
CA ARG A 34 3.34 -13.45 -7.97
C ARG A 34 2.69 -13.37 -6.58
N GLU A 35 1.97 -14.42 -6.20
CA GLU A 35 1.34 -14.51 -4.86
C GLU A 35 2.35 -14.37 -3.70
N GLY A 36 3.62 -14.75 -3.93
CA GLY A 36 4.70 -14.64 -2.95
C GLY A 36 5.34 -13.25 -2.81
N ASP A 37 4.92 -12.25 -3.59
CA ASP A 37 5.59 -10.94 -3.63
C ASP A 37 5.17 -10.00 -2.47
N ALA A 38 4.27 -10.42 -1.59
CA ALA A 38 3.74 -9.57 -0.50
C ALA A 38 4.84 -9.00 0.42
N ASP A 39 5.84 -9.81 0.80
CA ASP A 39 6.91 -9.36 1.69
C ASP A 39 7.84 -8.33 0.99
N LEU A 40 8.11 -8.53 -0.30
CA LEU A 40 8.83 -7.56 -1.13
C LEU A 40 8.03 -6.26 -1.26
N LEU A 41 6.72 -6.33 -1.47
CA LEU A 41 5.86 -5.15 -1.60
C LEU A 41 5.76 -4.36 -0.30
N ARG A 42 5.68 -5.02 0.86
CA ARG A 42 5.78 -4.34 2.17
C ARG A 42 7.11 -3.62 2.32
N HIS A 43 8.21 -4.27 1.93
CA HIS A 43 9.53 -3.66 1.98
C HIS A 43 9.64 -2.44 1.07
N LEU A 44 9.21 -2.54 -0.19
CA LEU A 44 9.23 -1.42 -1.13
C LEU A 44 8.35 -0.24 -0.66
N LEU A 45 7.16 -0.52 -0.10
CA LEU A 45 6.30 0.52 0.46
C LEU A 45 6.95 1.21 1.66
N ALA A 46 7.62 0.46 2.54
CA ALA A 46 8.35 1.02 3.68
C ALA A 46 9.52 1.93 3.22
N GLU A 47 10.29 1.50 2.21
CA GLU A 47 11.37 2.31 1.63
C GLU A 47 10.82 3.59 0.98
N GLU A 48 9.72 3.50 0.22
CA GLU A 48 9.06 4.67 -0.35
C GLU A 48 8.54 5.63 0.71
N THR A 49 7.96 5.08 1.79
CA THR A 49 7.46 5.85 2.93
C THR A 49 8.59 6.58 3.66
N ALA A 50 9.71 5.91 3.91
CA ALA A 50 10.88 6.52 4.55
C ALA A 50 11.50 7.61 3.67
N ALA A 51 11.64 7.37 2.37
CA ALA A 51 12.17 8.34 1.43
C ALA A 51 11.22 9.54 1.21
N HIS A 52 9.91 9.39 1.44
CA HIS A 52 8.93 10.47 1.29
C HIS A 52 9.05 11.55 2.38
N GLN A 53 9.57 11.22 3.56
CA GLN A 53 9.67 12.16 4.70
C GLN A 53 10.50 13.43 4.39
N GLU A 54 11.33 13.40 3.34
CA GLU A 54 12.17 14.52 2.90
C GLU A 54 11.60 15.27 1.67
N GLY A 55 10.49 14.81 1.10
CA GLY A 55 9.88 15.31 -0.14
C GLY A 55 8.62 16.16 0.07
N TRP A 56 8.11 16.74 -1.03
CA TRP A 56 6.82 17.45 -1.08
C TRP A 56 5.90 16.77 -2.10
N GLY A 57 4.62 16.58 -1.73
CA GLY A 57 3.60 15.93 -2.56
C GLY A 57 3.74 14.40 -2.62
N VAL A 58 2.64 13.68 -2.84
CA VAL A 58 2.67 12.21 -2.95
C VAL A 58 3.36 11.79 -4.25
N ARG A 59 4.30 10.84 -4.18
CA ARG A 59 4.97 10.29 -5.36
C ARG A 59 4.17 9.14 -5.95
N GLU A 60 4.16 9.02 -7.28
CA GLU A 60 3.49 7.93 -8.00
C GLU A 60 4.00 6.55 -7.57
N ALA A 61 5.31 6.40 -7.33
CA ALA A 61 5.90 5.15 -6.84
C ALA A 61 5.31 4.71 -5.48
N LEU A 62 5.07 5.65 -4.56
CA LEU A 62 4.46 5.36 -3.26
C LEU A 62 3.01 4.90 -3.43
N VAL A 63 2.25 5.56 -4.30
CA VAL A 63 0.87 5.17 -4.63
C VAL A 63 0.83 3.78 -5.29
N LEU A 64 1.75 3.50 -6.22
CA LEU A 64 1.85 2.20 -6.89
C LEU A 64 2.24 1.09 -5.89
N ALA A 65 3.18 1.34 -4.98
CA ALA A 65 3.54 0.38 -3.93
C ALA A 65 2.35 0.06 -3.01
N ALA A 66 1.59 1.09 -2.59
CA ALA A 66 0.40 0.93 -1.77
C ALA A 66 -0.71 0.16 -2.50
N LEU A 67 -0.95 0.46 -3.79
CA LEU A 67 -1.88 -0.30 -4.63
C LEU A 67 -1.49 -1.78 -4.70
N LEU A 68 -0.24 -2.07 -5.06
CA LEU A 68 0.20 -3.45 -5.28
C LEU A 68 0.15 -4.28 -4.00
N LEU A 69 0.45 -3.66 -2.85
CA LEU A 69 0.30 -4.30 -1.54
C LEU A 69 -1.17 -4.51 -1.17
N ALA A 70 -2.04 -3.52 -1.39
CA ALA A 70 -3.47 -3.67 -1.13
C ALA A 70 -4.08 -4.84 -1.93
N GLU A 71 -3.64 -5.02 -3.19
CA GLU A 71 -4.04 -6.13 -4.05
C GLU A 71 -3.53 -7.52 -3.59
N CYS A 72 -2.60 -7.60 -2.64
CA CYS A 72 -2.22 -8.88 -2.02
C CYS A 72 -3.33 -9.49 -1.18
N GLY A 73 -4.32 -8.69 -0.75
CA GLY A 73 -5.53 -9.21 -0.14
C GLY A 73 -5.40 -9.63 1.32
N ARG A 74 -4.31 -9.30 2.01
CA ARG A 74 -4.07 -9.73 3.40
C ARG A 74 -4.49 -8.64 4.38
N GLU A 75 -5.29 -9.01 5.37
CA GLU A 75 -5.77 -8.07 6.40
C GLU A 75 -4.63 -7.42 7.19
N ASP A 76 -3.52 -8.13 7.40
CA ASP A 76 -2.32 -7.62 8.08
C ASP A 76 -1.66 -6.44 7.35
N ASP A 77 -1.85 -6.34 6.03
CA ASP A 77 -1.20 -5.28 5.22
C ASP A 77 -1.77 -3.89 5.54
N VAL A 78 -2.93 -3.81 6.20
CA VAL A 78 -3.54 -2.55 6.62
C VAL A 78 -2.61 -1.70 7.47
N TRP A 79 -1.76 -2.31 8.30
CA TRP A 79 -0.85 -1.58 9.19
C TRP A 79 0.27 -0.90 8.41
N THR A 80 0.88 -1.59 7.43
CA THR A 80 1.89 -0.99 6.56
C THR A 80 1.28 0.09 5.66
N LEU A 81 0.05 -0.12 5.18
CA LEU A 81 -0.67 0.87 4.38
C LEU A 81 -1.06 2.10 5.21
N TRP A 82 -1.43 1.90 6.48
CA TRP A 82 -1.71 2.98 7.42
C TRP A 82 -0.46 3.80 7.73
N GLU A 83 0.68 3.15 7.99
CA GLU A 83 1.96 3.83 8.19
C GLU A 83 2.32 4.71 6.99
N ALA A 84 2.21 4.16 5.77
CA ALA A 84 2.47 4.92 4.54
C ALA A 84 1.54 6.12 4.37
N LYS A 85 0.24 5.95 4.68
CA LYS A 85 -0.73 7.04 4.61
C LYS A 85 -0.46 8.10 5.66
N ASN A 86 -0.09 7.72 6.88
CA ASN A 86 0.12 8.65 7.99
C ASN A 86 1.53 9.27 8.04
N ALA A 87 2.40 8.93 7.09
CA ALA A 87 3.80 9.36 7.08
C ALA A 87 3.98 10.89 6.98
N SER A 88 3.11 11.59 6.27
CA SER A 88 3.08 13.05 6.15
C SER A 88 1.67 13.57 5.85
N PHE A 89 1.51 14.90 5.88
CA PHE A 89 0.26 15.53 5.44
C PHE A 89 -0.05 15.21 3.97
N ASP A 90 0.98 15.18 3.12
CA ASP A 90 0.81 14.94 1.68
C ASP A 90 0.42 13.49 1.40
N THR A 91 0.94 12.50 2.14
CA THR A 91 0.48 11.11 2.02
C THR A 91 -0.91 10.92 2.60
N MET A 92 -1.24 11.62 3.69
CA MET A 92 -2.58 11.53 4.31
C MET A 92 -3.65 12.01 3.33
N ALA A 93 -3.37 13.12 2.62
CA ALA A 93 -4.27 13.68 1.60
C ALA A 93 -4.18 12.97 0.24
N GLY A 94 -3.01 12.42 -0.12
CA GLY A 94 -2.73 11.92 -1.46
C GLY A 94 -2.89 10.41 -1.65
N LEU A 95 -2.81 9.60 -0.59
CA LEU A 95 -3.15 8.18 -0.66
C LEU A 95 -4.64 7.98 -0.41
N ASP A 96 -5.31 7.29 -1.34
CA ASP A 96 -6.74 7.03 -1.21
C ASP A 96 -7.08 6.10 -0.04
N GLY A 97 -8.12 6.45 0.71
CA GLY A 97 -8.56 5.68 1.88
C GLY A 97 -9.04 4.27 1.55
N PHE A 98 -9.53 4.01 0.32
CA PHE A 98 -9.98 2.68 -0.09
C PHE A 98 -8.84 1.64 -0.10
N LEU A 99 -7.58 2.09 -0.17
CA LEU A 99 -6.41 1.20 -0.10
C LEU A 99 -6.27 0.56 1.29
N LEU A 100 -6.83 1.16 2.35
CA LEU A 100 -6.79 0.61 3.72
C LEU A 100 -7.74 -0.59 3.94
N PHE A 101 -8.27 -1.18 2.88
CA PHE A 101 -9.15 -2.34 2.96
C PHE A 101 -8.63 -3.52 2.11
N PRO A 102 -7.39 -3.99 2.31
CA PRO A 102 -6.80 -5.06 1.51
C PRO A 102 -7.66 -6.34 1.51
N ALA A 103 -8.25 -6.69 2.65
CA ALA A 103 -9.14 -7.86 2.78
C ALA A 103 -10.64 -7.50 2.68
N GLY A 104 -10.98 -6.37 2.04
CA GLY A 104 -12.32 -5.79 2.05
C GLY A 104 -12.68 -5.12 3.39
N ILE A 105 -13.85 -4.48 3.43
CA ILE A 105 -14.34 -3.70 4.58
C ILE A 105 -14.47 -4.61 5.80
N ALA A 106 -15.22 -5.70 5.66
CA ALA A 106 -15.54 -6.58 6.79
C ALA A 106 -14.29 -7.30 7.32
N GLY A 107 -13.46 -7.85 6.43
CA GLY A 107 -12.24 -8.58 6.79
C GLY A 107 -11.24 -7.67 7.48
N THR A 108 -10.94 -6.53 6.88
CA THR A 108 -9.95 -5.59 7.42
C THR A 108 -10.42 -4.96 8.73
N THR A 109 -11.70 -4.54 8.81
CA THR A 109 -12.24 -3.94 10.04
C THR A 109 -12.25 -4.94 11.20
N ALA A 110 -12.62 -6.21 10.95
CA ALA A 110 -12.60 -7.25 11.96
C ALA A 110 -11.18 -7.50 12.50
N HIS A 111 -10.18 -7.50 11.61
CA HIS A 111 -8.77 -7.64 11.96
C HIS A 111 -8.29 -6.50 12.88
N VAL A 112 -8.53 -5.25 12.49
CA VAL A 112 -8.15 -4.07 13.27
C VAL A 112 -8.83 -4.08 14.64
N ILE A 113 -10.12 -4.45 14.70
CA ILE A 113 -10.85 -4.57 15.98
C ILE A 113 -10.21 -5.60 16.89
N ALA A 114 -9.79 -6.75 16.36
CA ALA A 114 -9.23 -7.86 17.14
C ALA A 114 -7.83 -7.57 17.71
N ASN A 115 -7.07 -6.65 17.12
CA ASN A 115 -5.68 -6.38 17.49
C ASN A 115 -5.54 -5.33 18.62
N GLU A 116 -6.10 -5.61 19.79
CA GLU A 116 -6.25 -4.65 20.92
C GLU A 116 -4.94 -4.00 21.40
N GLU A 117 -3.80 -4.66 21.21
CA GLU A 117 -2.49 -4.18 21.66
C GLU A 117 -1.79 -3.27 20.64
N HIS A 118 -2.29 -3.16 19.40
CA HIS A 118 -1.64 -2.34 18.38
C HIS A 118 -1.73 -0.84 18.74
N PRO A 119 -0.60 -0.11 18.82
CA PRO A 119 -0.58 1.26 19.33
C PRO A 119 -1.44 2.22 18.51
N GLU A 120 -1.52 2.00 17.20
CA GLU A 120 -2.26 2.86 16.26
C GLU A 120 -3.71 2.40 16.03
N ARG A 121 -4.17 1.33 16.68
CA ARG A 121 -5.50 0.75 16.45
C ARG A 121 -6.61 1.78 16.51
N ASN A 122 -6.62 2.60 17.56
CA ASN A 122 -7.73 3.54 17.79
C ASN A 122 -7.77 4.65 16.74
N GLU A 123 -6.60 5.11 16.29
CA GLU A 123 -6.49 6.13 15.25
C GLU A 123 -6.97 5.58 13.91
N LEU A 124 -6.46 4.41 13.50
CA LEU A 124 -6.89 3.74 12.28
C LEU A 124 -8.40 3.42 12.30
N MET A 125 -8.94 2.91 13.41
CA MET A 125 -10.38 2.66 13.55
C MET A 125 -11.22 3.91 13.37
N THR A 126 -10.76 5.04 13.93
CA THR A 126 -11.45 6.33 13.81
C THR A 126 -11.47 6.76 12.35
N TYR A 127 -10.31 6.73 11.69
CA TYR A 127 -10.19 7.07 10.27
C TYR A 127 -11.06 6.19 9.38
N MET A 128 -11.00 4.86 9.53
CA MET A 128 -11.79 3.92 8.73
C MET A 128 -13.29 4.16 8.91
N SER A 129 -13.75 4.44 10.13
CA SER A 129 -15.16 4.72 10.40
C SER A 129 -15.62 6.01 9.72
N GLU A 130 -14.85 7.09 9.85
CA GLU A 130 -15.18 8.39 9.23
C GLU A 130 -15.16 8.29 7.70
N TYR A 131 -14.17 7.60 7.14
CA TYR A 131 -14.04 7.39 5.70
C TYR A 131 -15.24 6.62 5.12
N LEU A 132 -15.65 5.52 5.77
CA LEU A 132 -16.81 4.73 5.34
C LEU A 132 -18.14 5.49 5.52
N GLU A 133 -18.27 6.31 6.56
CA GLU A 133 -19.45 7.15 6.76
C GLU A 133 -19.58 8.21 5.66
N TYR A 134 -18.46 8.83 5.28
CA TYR A 134 -18.40 9.87 4.26
C TYR A 134 -18.61 9.32 2.84
N GLU A 135 -17.79 8.34 2.45
CA GLU A 135 -17.78 7.81 1.08
C GLU A 135 -18.92 6.81 0.81
N LYS A 136 -19.42 6.14 1.86
CA LYS A 136 -20.50 5.12 1.77
C LYS A 136 -20.17 3.96 0.83
N LEU A 137 -18.90 3.59 0.76
CA LEU A 137 -18.41 2.52 -0.11
C LEU A 137 -18.89 1.14 0.35
N THR A 138 -19.08 0.28 -0.64
CA THR A 138 -19.23 -1.16 -0.49
C THR A 138 -17.94 -1.88 -0.89
N ASP A 139 -17.85 -3.18 -0.60
CA ASP A 139 -16.74 -4.02 -1.09
C ASP A 139 -16.66 -4.12 -2.62
N GLU A 140 -17.77 -3.86 -3.35
CA GLU A 140 -17.70 -3.72 -4.81
C GLU A 140 -17.03 -2.41 -5.20
N ASP A 141 -17.43 -1.29 -4.59
CA ASP A 141 -16.85 0.02 -4.90
C ASP A 141 -15.34 0.06 -4.60
N ILE A 142 -14.89 -0.61 -3.52
CA ILE A 142 -13.45 -0.74 -3.24
C ILE A 142 -12.75 -1.52 -4.34
N ARG A 143 -13.31 -2.64 -4.80
CA ARG A 143 -12.72 -3.43 -5.90
C ARG A 143 -12.69 -2.63 -7.20
N GLU A 144 -13.74 -1.88 -7.51
CA GLU A 144 -13.80 -1.01 -8.69
C GLU A 144 -12.75 0.11 -8.61
N ASN A 145 -12.61 0.75 -7.44
CA ASN A 145 -11.61 1.80 -7.21
C ASN A 145 -10.17 1.27 -7.34
N VAL A 146 -9.88 0.11 -6.76
CA VAL A 146 -8.58 -0.57 -6.90
C VAL A 146 -8.29 -0.92 -8.35
N ALA A 147 -9.26 -1.47 -9.08
CA ALA A 147 -9.11 -1.78 -10.50
C ALA A 147 -8.92 -0.52 -11.37
N GLY A 148 -9.61 0.58 -11.02
CA GLY A 148 -9.47 1.88 -11.67
C GLY A 148 -8.07 2.47 -11.48
N LEU A 149 -7.57 2.46 -10.24
CA LEU A 149 -6.22 2.92 -9.93
C LEU A 149 -5.16 2.03 -10.60
N ARG A 150 -5.36 0.71 -10.63
CA ARG A 150 -4.48 -0.19 -11.40
C ARG A 150 -4.44 0.17 -12.88
N SER A 151 -5.61 0.38 -13.49
CA SER A 151 -5.71 0.77 -14.90
C SER A 151 -4.99 2.09 -15.17
N HIS A 152 -4.96 3.03 -14.22
CA HIS A 152 -4.21 4.27 -14.35
C HIS A 152 -2.70 4.02 -14.54
N PHE A 153 -2.10 3.10 -13.79
CA PHE A 153 -0.67 2.77 -13.89
C PHE A 153 -0.29 1.88 -15.07
N GLU A 154 -1.27 1.22 -15.71
CA GLU A 154 -1.04 0.39 -16.89
C GLU A 154 -1.08 1.18 -18.21
N ASN A 155 -1.65 2.40 -18.20
CA ASN A 155 -1.80 3.28 -19.37
C ASN A 155 -0.65 4.27 -19.53
#